data_AF-A0A3R6M8K0-F1
#
_entry.id   AF-A0A3R6M8K0-F1
#
_cell.length_a   1.000
_cell.length_b   1.000
_cell.length_c   1.000
_cell.angle_alpha   90.00
_cell.angle_beta   90.00
_cell.angle_gamma   90.00
#
_symmetry.space_group_name_H-M   'P 1'
#
loop_
_entity.id
_entity.type
_entity.pdbx_description
1 polymer ?
#
loop_
_entity_poly.entity_id
_entity_poly.type
_entity_poly.pdbx_seq_one_letter_code
_entity_poly.pdbx_strand_id
1 'polypeptide(L)'
;MTGEDKKIKISDLAPSSSFKGLWTLGYRFVDGIKTSVRVSLEAIQKAYDDVVKATGDANTAVGTANKAAQDAGEKMVQITEEVSTELTNMRQLEATVSGNEEIRETSYTQWQAAEQGRHNDELKRKEAEALREAAEELRDTAESTRNTKETDRQAAEVIRQNTEKSRVEEETKRVTAEDTRNQTEQLRSTEEGKRIEEEKKRVAAETLRNQSEINRDNAEKLRDEAETLRAAEEVDRDNAEQVRIAEEGKRDIAEKARAAAEAERQKKEGERIIEEQLRKTAEVARQENETTRQTQEEQREQETVQAILKAEEATGKANAAAILANEKAGLADAAAGNADTAAGKTSTAITNAENATKAANDAASAANAAKKNADDATGKATSAADLATEKAGLASAAATAADTAKDNAVTATGNANTATDRANAAAENAEKIAKGFQSDWNVADPSDPNYIKNKPEIPTLASAPGADTLSYVNAAGTTVNFRIGDEVRVLEDGEYVFYKLYDLAGGVASWQETGSGTALPGNIYLQGANYYNDSVIIIKEGYIQ
;
A
#
# COMPACT_ATOMS: atom_id res chain seq x y z
N MET A 1 97.23 -98.64 -249.83
CA MET A 1 97.17 -98.23 -251.25
C MET A 1 96.80 -96.76 -251.24
N THR A 2 97.41 -95.78 -251.90
CA THR A 2 98.57 -95.62 -252.80
C THR A 2 98.50 -94.12 -253.17
N GLY A 3 99.61 -93.38 -253.09
CA GLY A 3 99.62 -91.92 -253.37
C GLY A 3 100.42 -91.15 -252.31
N GLU A 4 101.25 -90.21 -252.76
CA GLU A 4 102.24 -89.50 -251.94
C GLU A 4 101.67 -88.29 -251.20
N ASP A 5 102.19 -88.00 -249.99
CA ASP A 5 102.36 -86.60 -249.56
C ASP A 5 103.43 -86.45 -248.46
N LYS A 6 104.15 -85.32 -248.44
CA LYS A 6 105.36 -85.12 -247.60
C LYS A 6 105.06 -84.50 -246.23
N LYS A 7 105.81 -84.93 -245.21
CA LYS A 7 105.77 -84.38 -243.84
C LYS A 7 106.76 -83.22 -243.66
N ILE A 8 106.30 -82.10 -243.10
CA ILE A 8 107.13 -81.01 -242.57
C ILE A 8 107.21 -81.15 -241.04
N LYS A 9 108.34 -80.80 -240.41
CA LYS A 9 108.48 -80.82 -238.94
C LYS A 9 108.05 -79.48 -238.34
N ILE A 10 107.43 -79.53 -237.16
CA ILE A 10 107.00 -78.34 -236.40
C ILE A 10 108.17 -77.40 -236.04
N SER A 11 109.40 -77.90 -236.00
CA SER A 11 110.64 -77.12 -235.80
C SER A 11 110.90 -76.06 -236.87
N ASP A 12 110.26 -76.18 -238.04
CA ASP A 12 110.62 -75.41 -239.24
C ASP A 12 109.61 -74.27 -239.53
N LEU A 13 108.69 -74.01 -238.58
CA LEU A 13 107.69 -72.94 -238.64
C LEU A 13 108.19 -71.67 -237.92
N ALA A 14 108.18 -70.54 -238.63
CA ALA A 14 108.59 -69.25 -238.06
C ALA A 14 107.67 -68.81 -236.90
N PRO A 15 108.22 -68.33 -235.76
CA PRO A 15 107.44 -68.02 -234.57
C PRO A 15 106.60 -66.73 -234.74
N SER A 16 105.30 -66.82 -234.45
CA SER A 16 104.43 -65.64 -234.35
C SER A 16 104.69 -64.88 -233.05
N SER A 17 104.89 -63.56 -233.16
CA SER A 17 105.07 -62.63 -232.04
C SER A 17 103.76 -62.10 -231.44
N SER A 18 102.60 -62.60 -231.88
CA SER A 18 101.28 -62.19 -231.39
C SER A 18 100.25 -63.32 -231.47
N PHE A 19 99.54 -63.55 -230.37
CA PHE A 19 98.45 -64.54 -230.24
C PHE A 19 97.08 -63.89 -229.94
N LYS A 20 96.80 -62.73 -230.54
CA LYS A 20 95.43 -62.17 -230.55
C LYS A 20 94.51 -63.01 -231.45
N GLY A 21 93.26 -63.19 -231.04
CA GLY A 21 92.25 -63.99 -231.76
C GLY A 21 92.12 -65.46 -231.32
N LEU A 22 91.24 -66.21 -232.00
CA LEU A 22 91.00 -67.64 -231.73
C LEU A 22 92.01 -68.53 -232.45
N TRP A 23 92.84 -69.23 -231.68
CA TRP A 23 93.86 -70.15 -232.21
C TRP A 23 93.39 -71.60 -232.12
N THR A 24 93.53 -72.34 -233.23
CA THR A 24 93.19 -73.78 -233.26
C THR A 24 94.37 -74.60 -232.74
N LEU A 25 94.20 -75.25 -231.59
CA LEU A 25 95.25 -76.04 -230.93
C LEU A 25 95.42 -77.44 -231.54
N GLY A 26 94.37 -77.93 -232.23
CA GLY A 26 94.38 -79.21 -232.93
C GLY A 26 92.99 -79.53 -233.48
N TYR A 27 92.90 -80.54 -234.34
CA TYR A 27 91.64 -81.09 -234.81
C TYR A 27 91.61 -82.61 -234.74
N ARG A 28 90.41 -83.16 -234.53
CA ARG A 28 90.13 -84.61 -234.59
C ARG A 28 88.83 -84.79 -235.36
N PHE A 29 88.70 -85.92 -236.06
CA PHE A 29 87.43 -86.30 -236.64
C PHE A 29 86.59 -87.05 -235.59
N VAL A 30 85.36 -86.59 -235.38
CA VAL A 30 84.30 -87.32 -234.68
C VAL A 30 83.18 -87.48 -235.69
N ASP A 31 82.77 -88.73 -235.95
CA ASP A 31 81.69 -89.09 -236.89
C ASP A 31 81.79 -88.43 -238.27
N GLY A 32 83.01 -88.31 -238.80
CA GLY A 32 83.31 -87.74 -240.12
C GLY A 32 83.46 -86.22 -240.18
N ILE A 33 83.17 -85.49 -239.09
CA ILE A 33 83.27 -84.02 -239.03
C ILE A 33 84.61 -83.59 -238.44
N LYS A 34 85.28 -82.62 -239.08
CA LYS A 34 86.56 -82.05 -238.60
C LYS A 34 86.33 -81.09 -237.43
N THR A 35 86.36 -81.60 -236.21
CA THR A 35 86.19 -80.81 -234.99
C THR A 35 87.52 -80.19 -234.53
N SER A 36 87.58 -78.87 -234.39
CA SER A 36 88.80 -78.13 -233.97
C SER A 36 88.68 -77.58 -232.55
N VAL A 37 89.64 -77.87 -231.67
CA VAL A 37 89.76 -77.20 -230.37
C VAL A 37 90.33 -75.80 -230.59
N ARG A 38 89.65 -74.77 -230.08
CA ARG A 38 90.10 -73.37 -230.19
C ARG A 38 90.29 -72.75 -228.80
N VAL A 39 91.32 -71.93 -228.66
CA VAL A 39 91.66 -71.19 -227.43
C VAL A 39 91.85 -69.70 -227.74
N SER A 40 91.49 -68.85 -226.80
CA SER A 40 91.76 -67.41 -226.81
C SER A 40 92.33 -66.99 -225.46
N LEU A 41 93.51 -66.36 -225.48
CA LEU A 41 94.18 -65.87 -224.27
C LEU A 41 93.48 -64.64 -223.67
N GLU A 42 92.79 -63.84 -224.48
CA GLU A 42 92.03 -62.67 -224.01
C GLU A 42 90.86 -63.07 -223.08
N ALA A 43 90.23 -64.22 -223.36
CA ALA A 43 89.19 -64.78 -222.49
C ALA A 43 89.75 -65.28 -221.14
N ILE A 44 90.99 -65.79 -221.13
CA ILE A 44 91.67 -66.26 -219.92
C ILE A 44 92.11 -65.07 -219.06
N GLN A 45 92.67 -64.01 -219.67
CA GLN A 45 93.05 -62.78 -218.98
C GLN A 45 91.83 -62.14 -218.29
N LYS A 46 90.71 -61.99 -219.00
CA LYS A 46 89.49 -61.43 -218.40
C LYS A 46 88.96 -62.30 -217.26
N ALA A 47 88.99 -63.63 -217.39
CA ALA A 47 88.57 -64.52 -216.32
C ALA A 47 89.47 -64.39 -215.07
N TYR A 48 90.77 -64.16 -215.24
CA TYR A 48 91.68 -63.88 -214.13
C TYR A 48 91.36 -62.54 -213.45
N ASP A 49 91.16 -61.46 -214.23
CA ASP A 49 90.85 -60.13 -213.67
C ASP A 49 89.48 -60.11 -212.96
N ASP A 50 88.47 -60.80 -213.51
CA ASP A 50 87.15 -60.98 -212.88
C ASP A 50 87.29 -61.74 -211.54
N VAL A 51 88.13 -62.79 -211.47
CA VAL A 51 88.41 -63.56 -210.23
C VAL A 51 89.16 -62.71 -209.20
N VAL A 52 90.17 -61.94 -209.61
CA VAL A 52 90.92 -61.04 -208.72
C VAL A 52 89.99 -59.98 -208.14
N LYS A 53 89.13 -59.37 -208.96
CA LYS A 53 88.14 -58.41 -208.49
C LYS A 53 87.12 -59.05 -207.53
N ALA A 54 86.55 -60.19 -207.89
CA ALA A 54 85.62 -60.91 -207.01
C ALA A 54 86.26 -61.31 -205.67
N THR A 55 87.55 -61.63 -205.67
CA THR A 55 88.32 -61.91 -204.44
C THR A 55 88.53 -60.64 -203.60
N GLY A 56 88.80 -59.49 -204.24
CA GLY A 56 88.89 -58.19 -203.56
C GLY A 56 87.56 -57.73 -202.95
N ASP A 57 86.47 -57.86 -203.71
CA ASP A 57 85.10 -57.56 -203.27
C ASP A 57 84.69 -58.49 -202.10
N ALA A 58 85.02 -59.79 -202.19
CA ALA A 58 84.78 -60.75 -201.12
C ALA A 58 85.59 -60.46 -199.84
N ASN A 59 86.89 -60.14 -199.97
CA ASN A 59 87.72 -59.74 -198.82
C ASN A 59 87.21 -58.45 -198.16
N THR A 60 86.69 -57.50 -198.95
CA THR A 60 86.08 -56.26 -198.44
C THR A 60 84.76 -56.53 -197.72
N ALA A 61 83.94 -57.45 -198.24
CA ALA A 61 82.71 -57.90 -197.60
C ALA A 61 83.00 -58.63 -196.27
N VAL A 62 84.01 -59.52 -196.23
CA VAL A 62 84.47 -60.20 -195.00
C VAL A 62 85.02 -59.19 -193.99
N GLY A 63 85.80 -58.19 -194.43
CA GLY A 63 86.27 -57.11 -193.57
C GLY A 63 85.14 -56.31 -192.93
N THR A 64 84.14 -55.93 -193.74
CA THR A 64 82.94 -55.22 -193.25
C THR A 64 82.11 -56.08 -192.30
N ALA A 65 81.91 -57.37 -192.61
CA ALA A 65 81.19 -58.30 -191.77
C ALA A 65 81.90 -58.55 -190.42
N ASN A 66 83.22 -58.71 -190.43
CA ASN A 66 84.02 -58.83 -189.20
C ASN A 66 83.97 -57.56 -188.36
N LYS A 67 84.02 -56.36 -188.97
CA LYS A 67 83.88 -55.10 -188.23
C LYS A 67 82.48 -54.98 -187.60
N ALA A 68 81.42 -55.28 -188.35
CA ALA A 68 80.05 -55.27 -187.82
C ALA A 68 79.84 -56.31 -186.71
N ALA A 69 80.47 -57.48 -186.80
CA ALA A 69 80.44 -58.50 -185.74
C ALA A 69 81.23 -58.06 -184.48
N GLN A 70 82.36 -57.37 -184.65
CA GLN A 70 83.09 -56.75 -183.55
C GLN A 70 82.26 -55.64 -182.89
N ASP A 71 81.71 -54.70 -183.67
CA ASP A 71 80.88 -53.60 -183.16
C ASP A 71 79.63 -54.11 -182.42
N ALA A 72 79.00 -55.18 -182.93
CA ALA A 72 77.91 -55.86 -182.25
C ALA A 72 78.35 -56.55 -180.96
N GLY A 73 79.55 -57.16 -180.95
CA GLY A 73 80.16 -57.77 -179.76
C GLY A 73 80.47 -56.74 -178.68
N GLU A 74 81.16 -55.65 -179.03
CA GLU A 74 81.48 -54.52 -178.13
C GLU A 74 80.20 -53.90 -177.56
N LYS A 75 79.17 -53.69 -178.39
CA LYS A 75 77.88 -53.15 -177.94
C LYS A 75 77.10 -54.11 -177.05
N MET A 76 77.18 -55.43 -177.29
CA MET A 76 76.62 -56.44 -176.39
C MET A 76 77.36 -56.50 -175.05
N VAL A 77 78.69 -56.29 -175.03
CA VAL A 77 79.46 -56.15 -173.79
C VAL A 77 78.98 -54.91 -173.02
N GLN A 78 78.89 -53.74 -173.66
CA GLN A 78 78.36 -52.52 -173.01
C GLN A 78 76.96 -52.72 -172.44
N ILE A 79 76.02 -53.28 -173.21
CA ILE A 79 74.66 -53.56 -172.73
C ILE A 79 74.68 -54.53 -171.53
N THR A 80 75.56 -55.53 -171.54
CA THR A 80 75.71 -56.48 -170.43
C THR A 80 76.26 -55.80 -169.18
N GLU A 81 77.23 -54.89 -169.32
CA GLU A 81 77.81 -54.11 -168.23
C GLU A 81 76.80 -53.10 -167.65
N GLU A 82 76.05 -52.40 -168.50
CA GLU A 82 74.97 -51.48 -168.11
C GLU A 82 73.85 -52.23 -167.36
N VAL A 83 73.37 -53.36 -167.89
CA VAL A 83 72.33 -54.18 -167.24
C VAL A 83 72.82 -54.77 -165.92
N SER A 84 74.08 -55.21 -165.84
CA SER A 84 74.67 -55.71 -164.59
C SER A 84 74.81 -54.61 -163.53
N THR A 85 75.17 -53.39 -163.97
CA THR A 85 75.24 -52.20 -163.11
C THR A 85 73.85 -51.83 -162.60
N GLU A 86 72.84 -51.79 -163.47
CA GLU A 86 71.49 -51.38 -163.08
C GLU A 86 70.77 -52.44 -162.23
N LEU A 87 71.03 -53.73 -162.45
CA LEU A 87 70.62 -54.80 -161.53
C LEU A 87 71.27 -54.65 -160.14
N THR A 88 72.51 -54.14 -160.08
CA THR A 88 73.20 -53.86 -158.82
C THR A 88 72.60 -52.63 -158.13
N ASN A 89 72.33 -51.56 -158.87
CA ASN A 89 71.65 -50.36 -158.39
C ASN A 89 70.25 -50.68 -157.84
N MET A 90 69.46 -51.48 -158.56
CA MET A 90 68.14 -51.94 -158.13
C MET A 90 68.20 -52.72 -156.82
N ARG A 91 69.13 -53.67 -156.67
CA ARG A 91 69.32 -54.42 -155.41
C ARG A 91 69.74 -53.52 -154.24
N GLN A 92 70.57 -52.51 -154.50
CA GLN A 92 70.96 -51.53 -153.48
C GLN A 92 69.78 -50.63 -153.09
N LEU A 93 68.93 -50.24 -154.05
CA LEU A 93 67.72 -49.48 -153.79
C LEU A 93 66.69 -50.30 -152.99
N GLU A 94 66.46 -51.56 -153.35
CA GLU A 94 65.60 -52.49 -152.61
C GLU A 94 66.08 -52.66 -151.16
N ALA A 95 67.39 -52.88 -150.96
CA ALA A 95 67.97 -52.97 -149.63
C ALA A 95 67.83 -51.65 -148.83
N THR A 96 67.99 -50.50 -149.49
CA THR A 96 67.83 -49.17 -148.86
C THR A 96 66.38 -48.90 -148.47
N VAL A 97 65.42 -49.22 -149.35
CA VAL A 97 63.99 -49.08 -149.08
C VAL A 97 63.54 -50.03 -147.96
N SER A 98 64.01 -51.28 -147.97
CA SER A 98 63.73 -52.25 -146.91
C SER A 98 64.27 -51.77 -145.55
N GLY A 99 65.50 -51.27 -145.50
CA GLY A 99 66.09 -50.71 -144.27
C GLY A 99 65.37 -49.46 -143.78
N ASN A 100 64.97 -48.56 -144.69
CA ASN A 100 64.19 -47.37 -144.33
C ASN A 100 62.79 -47.72 -143.79
N GLU A 101 62.13 -48.75 -144.33
CA GLU A 101 60.84 -49.22 -143.84
C GLU A 101 60.98 -49.86 -142.44
N GLU A 102 62.03 -50.65 -142.20
CA GLU A 102 62.33 -51.21 -140.87
C GLU A 102 62.60 -50.10 -139.82
N ILE A 103 63.33 -49.05 -140.21
CA ILE A 103 63.55 -47.86 -139.38
C ILE A 103 62.22 -47.13 -139.12
N ARG A 104 61.33 -47.02 -140.12
CA ARG A 104 60.01 -46.39 -139.98
C ARG A 104 59.11 -47.15 -139.01
N GLU A 105 59.00 -48.47 -139.17
CA GLU A 105 58.20 -49.32 -138.29
C GLU A 105 58.73 -49.31 -136.85
N THR A 106 60.05 -49.34 -136.68
CA THR A 106 60.69 -49.19 -135.36
C THR A 106 60.37 -47.82 -134.74
N SER A 107 60.49 -46.74 -135.51
CA SER A 107 60.20 -45.37 -135.07
C SER A 107 58.72 -45.17 -134.73
N TYR A 108 57.82 -45.77 -135.51
CA TYR A 108 56.38 -45.72 -135.27
C TYR A 108 55.99 -46.51 -134.02
N THR A 109 56.58 -47.68 -133.80
CA THR A 109 56.41 -48.48 -132.57
C THR A 109 56.91 -47.72 -131.34
N GLN A 110 58.08 -47.06 -131.44
CA GLN A 110 58.62 -46.20 -130.37
C GLN A 110 57.70 -45.00 -130.09
N TRP A 111 57.17 -44.35 -131.13
CA TRP A 111 56.19 -43.26 -130.98
C TRP A 111 54.90 -43.73 -130.30
N GLN A 112 54.34 -44.88 -130.71
CA GLN A 112 53.16 -45.47 -130.06
C GLN A 112 53.41 -45.77 -128.58
N ALA A 113 54.57 -46.35 -128.24
CA ALA A 113 54.95 -46.63 -126.86
C ALA A 113 55.12 -45.33 -126.03
N ALA A 114 55.73 -44.30 -126.61
CA ALA A 114 55.84 -42.98 -125.99
C ALA A 114 54.46 -42.32 -125.80
N GLU A 115 53.55 -42.47 -126.76
CA GLU A 115 52.18 -41.92 -126.67
C GLU A 115 51.36 -42.61 -125.59
N GLN A 116 51.45 -43.94 -125.48
CA GLN A 116 50.86 -44.69 -124.36
C GLN A 116 51.48 -44.25 -123.02
N GLY A 117 52.78 -43.98 -122.98
CA GLY A 117 53.46 -43.38 -121.83
C GLY A 117 52.85 -42.03 -121.42
N ARG A 118 52.73 -41.09 -122.36
CA ARG A 118 52.11 -39.76 -122.14
C ARG A 118 50.67 -39.89 -121.65
N HIS A 119 49.88 -40.77 -122.25
CA HIS A 119 48.51 -41.02 -121.84
C HIS A 119 48.43 -41.55 -120.39
N ASN A 120 49.30 -42.49 -120.03
CA ASN A 120 49.33 -43.05 -118.67
C ASN A 120 49.80 -42.03 -117.62
N ASP A 121 50.72 -41.13 -117.96
CA ASP A 121 51.15 -40.07 -117.05
C ASP A 121 50.09 -38.95 -116.91
N GLU A 122 49.35 -38.65 -117.98
CA GLU A 122 48.19 -37.75 -117.94
C GLU A 122 47.02 -38.34 -117.11
N LEU A 123 46.83 -39.67 -117.13
CA LEU A 123 45.90 -40.35 -116.21
C LEU A 123 46.35 -40.19 -114.75
N LYS A 124 47.61 -40.51 -114.42
CA LYS A 124 48.14 -40.30 -113.06
C LYS A 124 48.02 -38.84 -112.60
N ARG A 125 48.22 -37.87 -113.50
CA ARG A 125 48.07 -36.44 -113.21
C ARG A 125 46.61 -36.10 -112.86
N LYS A 126 45.63 -36.65 -113.59
CA LYS A 126 44.20 -36.48 -113.29
C LYS A 126 43.81 -37.13 -111.97
N GLU A 127 44.32 -38.33 -111.68
CA GLU A 127 44.11 -39.01 -110.40
C GLU A 127 44.69 -38.21 -109.23
N ALA A 128 45.91 -37.69 -109.37
CA ALA A 128 46.54 -36.82 -108.37
C ALA A 128 45.78 -35.49 -108.17
N GLU A 129 45.25 -34.90 -109.24
CA GLU A 129 44.44 -33.67 -109.15
C GLU A 129 43.11 -33.92 -108.45
N ALA A 130 42.41 -35.02 -108.77
CA ALA A 130 41.19 -35.42 -108.08
C ALA A 130 41.41 -35.71 -106.58
N LEU A 131 42.55 -36.31 -106.22
CA LEU A 131 42.95 -36.48 -104.81
C LEU A 131 43.26 -35.14 -104.12
N ARG A 132 43.84 -34.17 -104.85
CA ARG A 132 44.10 -32.81 -104.34
C ARG A 132 42.78 -32.06 -104.09
N GLU A 133 41.82 -32.14 -105.01
CA GLU A 133 40.49 -31.54 -104.87
C GLU A 133 39.73 -32.15 -103.67
N ALA A 134 39.71 -33.48 -103.54
CA ALA A 134 39.09 -34.15 -102.40
C ALA A 134 39.77 -33.79 -101.06
N ALA A 135 41.09 -33.61 -101.03
CA ALA A 135 41.81 -33.17 -99.84
C ALA A 135 41.48 -31.70 -99.46
N GLU A 136 41.27 -30.84 -100.45
CA GLU A 136 40.86 -29.44 -100.25
C GLU A 136 39.44 -29.36 -99.69
N GLU A 137 38.49 -30.15 -100.24
CA GLU A 137 37.11 -30.25 -99.75
C GLU A 137 37.04 -30.76 -98.30
N LEU A 138 37.87 -31.75 -97.95
CA LEU A 138 38.02 -32.22 -96.57
C LEU A 138 38.61 -31.15 -95.64
N ARG A 139 39.59 -30.36 -96.11
CA ARG A 139 40.18 -29.26 -95.35
C ARG A 139 39.15 -28.16 -95.08
N ASP A 140 38.39 -27.76 -96.10
CA ASP A 140 37.37 -26.72 -95.98
C ASP A 140 36.19 -27.16 -95.09
N THR A 141 35.84 -28.45 -95.13
CA THR A 141 34.88 -29.07 -94.20
C THR A 141 35.40 -29.05 -92.75
N ALA A 142 36.69 -29.37 -92.55
CA ALA A 142 37.32 -29.32 -91.23
C ALA A 142 37.42 -27.88 -90.69
N GLU A 143 37.73 -26.91 -91.55
CA GLU A 143 37.83 -25.50 -91.22
C GLU A 143 36.45 -24.88 -90.90
N SER A 144 35.41 -25.23 -91.66
CA SER A 144 34.02 -24.91 -91.33
C SER A 144 33.65 -25.46 -89.94
N THR A 145 33.95 -26.73 -89.68
CA THR A 145 33.74 -27.38 -88.37
C THR A 145 34.51 -26.68 -87.24
N ARG A 146 35.74 -26.23 -87.49
CA ARG A 146 36.55 -25.46 -86.54
C ARG A 146 35.89 -24.13 -86.20
N ASN A 147 35.38 -23.41 -87.21
CA ASN A 147 34.73 -22.12 -87.04
C ASN A 147 33.38 -22.23 -86.30
N THR A 148 32.59 -23.29 -86.52
CA THR A 148 31.40 -23.58 -85.69
C THR A 148 31.79 -23.79 -84.23
N LYS A 149 32.76 -24.67 -83.94
CA LYS A 149 33.22 -24.94 -82.57
C LYS A 149 33.78 -23.70 -81.86
N GLU A 150 34.47 -22.83 -82.59
CA GLU A 150 34.96 -21.56 -82.04
C GLU A 150 33.82 -20.58 -81.74
N THR A 151 32.77 -20.56 -82.57
CA THR A 151 31.54 -19.79 -82.32
C THR A 151 30.82 -20.29 -81.07
N ASP A 152 30.66 -21.61 -80.92
CA ASP A 152 30.06 -22.25 -79.73
C ASP A 152 30.88 -21.95 -78.47
N ARG A 153 32.21 -21.99 -78.56
CA ARG A 153 33.13 -21.65 -77.46
C ARG A 153 32.97 -20.19 -77.04
N GLN A 154 32.83 -19.26 -78.00
CA GLN A 154 32.61 -17.84 -77.71
C GLN A 154 31.24 -17.60 -77.05
N ALA A 155 30.18 -18.27 -77.54
CA ALA A 155 28.85 -18.21 -76.91
C ALA A 155 28.87 -18.75 -75.47
N ALA A 156 29.53 -19.89 -75.23
CA ALA A 156 29.70 -20.46 -73.90
C ALA A 156 30.50 -19.55 -72.95
N GLU A 157 31.54 -18.87 -73.45
CA GLU A 157 32.33 -17.91 -72.67
C GLU A 157 31.52 -16.65 -72.31
N VAL A 158 30.67 -16.13 -73.21
CA VAL A 158 29.73 -15.04 -72.91
C VAL A 158 28.73 -15.45 -71.82
N ILE A 159 28.19 -16.67 -71.90
CA ILE A 159 27.31 -17.21 -70.84
C ILE A 159 28.06 -17.27 -69.51
N ARG A 160 29.28 -17.83 -69.48
CA ARG A 160 30.13 -17.92 -68.29
C ARG A 160 30.39 -16.54 -67.65
N GLN A 161 30.70 -15.53 -68.46
CA GLN A 161 30.94 -14.16 -68.00
C GLN A 161 29.68 -13.53 -67.40
N ASN A 162 28.51 -13.75 -68.01
CA ASN A 162 27.24 -13.26 -67.46
C ASN A 162 26.88 -13.96 -66.14
N THR A 163 27.06 -15.29 -66.04
CA THR A 163 26.87 -16.04 -64.79
C THR A 163 27.80 -15.55 -63.69
N GLU A 164 29.08 -15.33 -63.99
CA GLU A 164 30.05 -14.82 -63.01
C GLU A 164 29.72 -13.39 -62.56
N LYS A 165 29.27 -12.53 -63.49
CA LYS A 165 28.79 -11.19 -63.14
C LYS A 165 27.62 -11.25 -62.16
N SER A 166 26.59 -12.06 -62.43
CA SER A 166 25.47 -12.23 -61.52
C SER A 166 25.88 -12.85 -60.17
N ARG A 167 26.86 -13.77 -60.16
CA ARG A 167 27.44 -14.31 -58.91
C ARG A 167 28.09 -13.21 -58.06
N VAL A 168 28.84 -12.30 -58.68
CA VAL A 168 29.48 -11.16 -58.00
C VAL A 168 28.45 -10.14 -57.51
N GLU A 169 27.37 -9.90 -58.27
CA GLU A 169 26.26 -9.03 -57.84
C GLU A 169 25.54 -9.60 -56.61
N GLU A 170 25.24 -10.90 -56.57
CA GLU A 170 24.67 -11.56 -55.39
C GLU A 170 25.64 -11.62 -54.20
N GLU A 171 26.93 -11.85 -54.45
CA GLU A 171 27.94 -11.80 -53.39
C GLU A 171 28.03 -10.41 -52.75
N THR A 172 27.94 -9.35 -53.57
CA THR A 172 27.91 -7.96 -53.09
C THR A 172 26.69 -7.70 -52.21
N LYS A 173 25.50 -8.17 -52.62
CA LYS A 173 24.28 -8.09 -51.80
C LYS A 173 24.42 -8.83 -50.47
N ARG A 174 25.00 -10.04 -50.49
CA ARG A 174 25.28 -10.83 -49.27
C ARG A 174 26.21 -10.08 -48.32
N VAL A 175 27.29 -9.49 -48.81
CA VAL A 175 28.23 -8.70 -48.00
C VAL A 175 27.53 -7.49 -47.37
N THR A 176 26.72 -6.75 -48.12
CA THR A 176 25.95 -5.60 -47.58
C THR A 176 24.93 -6.02 -46.51
N ALA A 177 24.23 -7.14 -46.72
CA ALA A 177 23.29 -7.68 -45.74
C ALA A 177 24.00 -8.14 -44.46
N GLU A 178 25.17 -8.77 -44.60
CA GLU A 178 25.98 -9.24 -43.47
C GLU A 178 26.60 -8.09 -42.66
N ASP A 179 27.04 -7.02 -43.32
CA ASP A 179 27.49 -5.79 -42.63
C ASP A 179 26.34 -5.14 -41.84
N THR A 180 25.14 -5.04 -42.45
CA THR A 180 23.93 -4.55 -41.77
C THR A 180 23.57 -5.40 -40.55
N ARG A 181 23.70 -6.74 -40.66
CA ARG A 181 23.49 -7.68 -39.55
C ARG A 181 24.49 -7.45 -38.43
N ASN A 182 25.76 -7.26 -38.75
CA ASN A 182 26.82 -7.02 -37.78
C ASN A 182 26.66 -5.67 -37.06
N GLN A 183 26.30 -4.59 -37.77
CA GLN A 183 25.99 -3.29 -37.16
C GLN A 183 24.79 -3.38 -36.20
N THR A 184 23.72 -4.09 -36.62
CA THR A 184 22.54 -4.33 -35.77
C THR A 184 22.90 -5.11 -34.49
N GLU A 185 23.77 -6.11 -34.61
CA GLU A 185 24.24 -6.91 -33.46
C GLU A 185 25.14 -6.10 -32.51
N GLN A 186 25.99 -5.21 -33.03
CA GLN A 186 26.77 -4.27 -32.22
C GLN A 186 25.88 -3.29 -31.44
N LEU A 187 24.82 -2.76 -32.07
CA LEU A 187 23.83 -1.92 -31.39
C LEU A 187 23.09 -2.70 -30.30
N ARG A 188 22.67 -3.94 -30.58
CA ARG A 188 22.03 -4.84 -29.60
C ARG A 188 22.94 -5.11 -28.40
N SER A 189 24.22 -5.42 -28.65
CA SER A 189 25.21 -5.65 -27.59
C SER A 189 25.48 -4.39 -26.76
N THR A 190 25.50 -3.22 -27.39
CA THR A 190 25.66 -1.92 -26.70
C THR A 190 24.47 -1.63 -25.78
N GLU A 191 23.24 -1.86 -26.26
CA GLU A 191 22.03 -1.61 -25.47
C GLU A 191 21.88 -2.63 -24.32
N GLU A 192 22.24 -3.89 -24.55
CA GLU A 192 22.29 -4.90 -23.48
C GLU A 192 23.31 -4.53 -22.40
N GLY A 193 24.46 -3.95 -22.79
CA GLY A 193 25.44 -3.39 -21.85
C GLY A 193 24.84 -2.28 -20.96
N LYS A 194 24.02 -1.38 -21.52
CA LYS A 194 23.30 -0.36 -20.73
C LYS A 194 22.26 -0.99 -19.80
N ARG A 195 21.49 -1.97 -20.28
CA ARG A 195 20.49 -2.69 -19.46
C ARG A 195 21.14 -3.37 -18.25
N ILE A 196 22.30 -4.01 -18.45
CA ILE A 196 23.08 -4.63 -17.36
C ILE A 196 23.53 -3.58 -16.33
N GLU A 197 23.93 -2.39 -16.77
CA GLU A 197 24.39 -1.34 -15.85
C GLU A 197 23.23 -0.70 -15.05
N GLU A 198 22.07 -0.49 -15.67
CA GLU A 198 20.86 -0.07 -14.95
C GLU A 198 20.32 -1.16 -14.01
N GLU A 199 20.45 -2.44 -14.39
CA GLU A 199 20.13 -3.58 -13.52
C GLU A 199 20.99 -3.55 -12.24
N LYS A 200 22.31 -3.36 -12.35
CA LYS A 200 23.20 -3.20 -11.19
C LYS A 200 22.79 -2.04 -10.30
N LYS A 201 22.45 -0.89 -10.88
CA LYS A 201 21.97 0.28 -10.10
C LYS A 201 20.68 -0.04 -9.36
N ARG A 202 19.72 -0.72 -9.99
CA ARG A 202 18.47 -1.15 -9.35
C ARG A 202 18.74 -2.11 -8.19
N VAL A 203 19.60 -3.11 -8.38
CA VAL A 203 19.99 -4.06 -7.31
C VAL A 203 20.69 -3.35 -6.15
N ALA A 204 21.58 -2.38 -6.42
CA ALA A 204 22.23 -1.59 -5.37
C ALA A 204 21.24 -0.71 -4.59
N ALA A 205 20.30 -0.04 -5.28
CA ALA A 205 19.24 0.75 -4.64
C ALA A 205 18.31 -0.13 -3.79
N GLU A 206 17.93 -1.30 -4.28
CA GLU A 206 17.09 -2.26 -3.56
C GLU A 206 17.80 -2.85 -2.33
N THR A 207 19.12 -3.08 -2.43
CA THR A 207 19.95 -3.50 -1.29
C THR A 207 19.96 -2.42 -0.19
N LEU A 208 20.11 -1.14 -0.56
CA LEU A 208 20.03 -0.02 0.38
C LEU A 208 18.63 0.13 0.98
N ARG A 209 17.56 -0.07 0.19
CA ARG A 209 16.17 -0.06 0.66
C ARG A 209 15.94 -1.13 1.72
N ASN A 210 16.36 -2.37 1.45
CA ASN A 210 16.24 -3.48 2.40
C ASN A 210 17.05 -3.25 3.68
N GLN A 211 18.24 -2.66 3.59
CA GLN A 211 19.01 -2.28 4.79
C GLN A 211 18.33 -1.17 5.60
N SER A 212 17.70 -0.20 4.94
CA SER A 212 16.89 0.83 5.61
C SER A 212 15.66 0.24 6.29
N GLU A 213 15.02 -0.77 5.69
CA GLU A 213 13.87 -1.48 6.25
C GLU A 213 14.26 -2.25 7.53
N ILE A 214 15.37 -3.01 7.48
CA ILE A 214 15.94 -3.68 8.65
C ILE A 214 16.26 -2.68 9.78
N ASN A 215 16.79 -1.50 9.44
CA ASN A 215 17.07 -0.46 10.43
C ASN A 215 15.77 0.12 11.03
N ARG A 216 14.71 0.27 10.22
CA ARG A 216 13.38 0.73 10.66
C ARG A 216 12.77 -0.30 11.63
N ASP A 217 12.78 -1.58 11.28
CA ASP A 217 12.22 -2.65 12.11
C ASP A 217 12.99 -2.82 13.44
N ASN A 218 14.32 -2.66 13.42
CA ASN A 218 15.12 -2.65 14.66
C ASN A 218 14.80 -1.45 15.56
N ALA A 219 14.60 -0.26 14.98
CA ALA A 219 14.21 0.94 15.73
C ALA A 219 12.78 0.83 16.29
N GLU A 220 11.87 0.21 15.52
CA GLU A 220 10.50 -0.08 15.94
C GLU A 220 10.49 -1.05 17.12
N LYS A 221 11.24 -2.15 17.05
CA LYS A 221 11.38 -3.10 18.15
C LYS A 221 11.94 -2.45 19.43
N LEU A 222 12.94 -1.58 19.30
CA LEU A 222 13.48 -0.83 20.45
C LEU A 222 12.44 0.15 21.05
N ARG A 223 11.55 0.70 20.21
CA ARG A 223 10.42 1.53 20.67
C ARG A 223 9.41 0.70 21.44
N ASP A 224 9.03 -0.48 20.95
CA ASP A 224 8.11 -1.40 21.63
C ASP A 224 8.68 -1.90 22.97
N GLU A 225 9.99 -2.20 23.03
CA GLU A 225 10.69 -2.55 24.27
C GLU A 225 10.69 -1.38 25.27
N ALA A 226 10.95 -0.15 24.82
CA ALA A 226 10.90 1.04 25.66
C ALA A 226 9.47 1.39 26.14
N GLU A 227 8.46 1.21 25.30
CA GLU A 227 7.05 1.42 25.65
C GLU A 227 6.57 0.38 26.66
N THR A 228 7.00 -0.88 26.51
CA THR A 228 6.73 -1.95 27.49
C THR A 228 7.34 -1.64 28.86
N LEU A 229 8.58 -1.12 28.89
CA LEU A 229 9.21 -0.66 30.12
C LEU A 229 8.47 0.52 30.75
N ARG A 230 8.08 1.53 29.94
CA ARG A 230 7.30 2.67 30.40
C ARG A 230 5.96 2.25 31.00
N ALA A 231 5.27 1.30 30.39
CA ALA A 231 4.01 0.75 30.91
C ALA A 231 4.20 -0.02 32.24
N ALA A 232 5.34 -0.69 32.43
CA ALA A 232 5.67 -1.33 33.70
C ALA A 232 5.97 -0.29 34.81
N GLU A 233 6.75 0.76 34.49
CA GLU A 233 7.00 1.88 35.40
C GLU A 233 5.71 2.62 35.80
N GLU A 234 4.76 2.76 34.87
CA GLU A 234 3.44 3.32 35.11
C GLU A 234 2.66 2.50 36.15
N VAL A 235 2.63 1.18 35.99
CA VAL A 235 1.98 0.24 36.91
C VAL A 235 2.64 0.26 38.30
N ASP A 236 3.97 0.27 38.37
CA ASP A 236 4.69 0.35 39.65
C ASP A 236 4.43 1.68 40.38
N ARG A 237 4.34 2.79 39.63
CA ARG A 237 4.01 4.10 40.20
C ARG A 237 2.56 4.18 40.67
N ASP A 238 1.61 3.59 39.94
CA ASP A 238 0.21 3.50 40.37
C ASP A 238 0.06 2.61 41.61
N ASN A 239 0.78 1.48 41.67
CA ASN A 239 0.85 0.64 42.88
C ASN A 239 1.40 1.42 44.09
N ALA A 240 2.47 2.20 43.90
CA ALA A 240 3.04 3.06 44.95
C ALA A 240 2.06 4.15 45.40
N GLU A 241 1.27 4.72 44.48
CA GLU A 241 0.23 5.71 44.78
C GLU A 241 -0.94 5.08 45.55
N GLN A 242 -1.38 3.87 45.21
CA GLN A 242 -2.38 3.13 45.99
C GLN A 242 -1.91 2.85 47.42
N VAL A 243 -0.63 2.48 47.60
CA VAL A 243 -0.02 2.33 48.93
C VAL A 243 -0.02 3.67 49.69
N ARG A 244 0.33 4.78 49.02
CA ARG A 244 0.29 6.11 49.63
C ARG A 244 -1.12 6.51 50.08
N ILE A 245 -2.13 6.26 49.25
CA ILE A 245 -3.55 6.50 49.57
C ILE A 245 -3.98 5.67 50.79
N ALA A 246 -3.59 4.38 50.83
CA ALA A 246 -3.91 3.51 51.96
C ALA A 246 -3.27 3.97 53.29
N GLU A 247 -2.01 4.40 53.26
CA GLU A 247 -1.33 4.97 54.44
C GLU A 247 -1.90 6.33 54.86
N GLU A 248 -2.30 7.19 53.92
CA GLU A 248 -2.98 8.44 54.24
C GLU A 248 -4.37 8.19 54.87
N GLY A 249 -5.11 7.18 54.39
CA GLY A 249 -6.36 6.73 55.00
C GLY A 249 -6.17 6.21 56.43
N LYS A 250 -5.10 5.44 56.70
CA LYS A 250 -4.72 5.05 58.07
C LYS A 250 -4.39 6.27 58.94
N ARG A 251 -3.70 7.27 58.38
CA ARG A 251 -3.36 8.51 59.09
C ARG A 251 -4.60 9.33 59.44
N ASP A 252 -5.54 9.48 58.52
CA ASP A 252 -6.83 10.16 58.76
C ASP A 252 -7.66 9.45 59.85
N ILE A 253 -7.72 8.11 59.84
CA ILE A 253 -8.35 7.34 60.93
C ILE A 253 -7.65 7.59 62.27
N ALA A 254 -6.31 7.60 62.30
CA ALA A 254 -5.54 7.87 63.51
C ALA A 254 -5.67 9.34 63.99
N GLU A 255 -5.85 10.30 63.09
CA GLU A 255 -6.12 11.70 63.43
C GLU A 255 -7.52 11.87 64.01
N LYS A 256 -8.54 11.26 63.39
CA LYS A 256 -9.92 11.23 63.91
C LYS A 256 -10.00 10.57 65.29
N ALA A 257 -9.26 9.47 65.51
CA ALA A 257 -9.16 8.83 66.81
C ALA A 257 -8.48 9.74 67.86
N ARG A 258 -7.42 10.46 67.49
CA ARG A 258 -6.78 11.45 68.37
C ARG A 258 -7.70 12.63 68.69
N ALA A 259 -8.40 13.17 67.71
CA ALA A 259 -9.37 14.25 67.91
C ALA A 259 -10.53 13.83 68.83
N ALA A 260 -11.04 12.60 68.69
CA ALA A 260 -12.07 12.05 69.58
C ALA A 260 -11.55 11.85 71.01
N ALA A 261 -10.32 11.33 71.18
CA ALA A 261 -9.69 11.18 72.49
C ALA A 261 -9.41 12.54 73.17
N GLU A 262 -9.03 13.56 72.39
CA GLU A 262 -8.85 14.93 72.85
C GLU A 262 -10.17 15.58 73.27
N ALA A 263 -11.26 15.37 72.52
CA ALA A 263 -12.59 15.84 72.91
C ALA A 263 -13.06 15.20 74.23
N GLU A 264 -12.83 13.91 74.43
CA GLU A 264 -13.13 13.22 75.70
C GLU A 264 -12.23 13.71 76.85
N ARG A 265 -10.96 14.04 76.56
CA ARG A 265 -10.05 14.68 77.54
C ARG A 265 -10.57 16.07 77.95
N GLN A 266 -11.03 16.88 76.99
CA GLN A 266 -11.62 18.19 77.26
C GLN A 266 -12.92 18.08 78.07
N LYS A 267 -13.76 17.08 77.77
CA LYS A 267 -14.96 16.80 78.56
C LYS A 267 -14.62 16.46 80.02
N LYS A 268 -13.67 15.55 80.24
CA LYS A 268 -13.18 15.20 81.59
C LYS A 268 -12.53 16.37 82.32
N GLU A 269 -11.82 17.23 81.60
CA GLU A 269 -11.27 18.46 82.18
C GLU A 269 -12.39 19.44 82.57
N GLY A 270 -13.47 19.53 81.77
CA GLY A 270 -14.68 20.26 82.13
C GLY A 270 -15.38 19.69 83.37
N GLU A 271 -15.54 18.37 83.45
CA GLU A 271 -16.07 17.67 84.63
C GLU A 271 -15.19 17.95 85.88
N ARG A 272 -13.86 17.85 85.76
CA ARG A 272 -12.90 18.20 86.82
C ARG A 272 -12.97 19.67 87.25
N ILE A 273 -13.21 20.60 86.32
CA ILE A 273 -13.41 22.03 86.62
C ILE A 273 -14.72 22.22 87.40
N ILE A 274 -15.80 21.51 87.04
CA ILE A 274 -17.07 21.54 87.76
C ILE A 274 -16.91 20.98 89.18
N GLU A 275 -16.24 19.82 89.35
CA GLU A 275 -15.93 19.25 90.67
C GLU A 275 -15.08 20.19 91.53
N GLU A 276 -14.04 20.80 90.95
CA GLU A 276 -13.19 21.78 91.63
C GLU A 276 -13.99 23.05 92.01
N GLN A 277 -14.94 23.47 91.18
CA GLN A 277 -15.83 24.60 91.50
C GLN A 277 -16.83 24.24 92.60
N LEU A 278 -17.39 23.03 92.59
CA LEU A 278 -18.23 22.51 93.68
C LEU A 278 -17.43 22.39 94.99
N ARG A 279 -16.18 21.94 94.94
CA ARG A 279 -15.25 21.90 96.07
C ARG A 279 -15.00 23.29 96.64
N LYS A 280 -14.79 24.31 95.78
CA LYS A 280 -14.67 25.71 96.20
C LYS A 280 -15.96 26.22 96.86
N THR A 281 -17.12 25.96 96.28
CA THR A 281 -18.41 26.34 96.89
C THR A 281 -18.62 25.67 98.25
N ALA A 282 -18.27 24.39 98.39
CA ALA A 282 -18.33 23.68 99.67
C ALA A 282 -17.34 24.24 100.70
N GLU A 283 -16.13 24.65 100.27
CA GLU A 283 -15.14 25.30 101.14
C GLU A 283 -15.57 26.73 101.54
N VAL A 284 -16.23 27.49 100.66
CA VAL A 284 -16.87 28.77 101.02
C VAL A 284 -17.97 28.55 102.05
N ALA A 285 -18.87 27.58 101.83
CA ALA A 285 -19.90 27.24 102.81
C ALA A 285 -19.30 26.74 104.15
N ARG A 286 -18.16 26.03 104.12
CA ARG A 286 -17.41 25.68 105.33
C ARG A 286 -16.88 26.93 106.05
N GLN A 287 -16.37 27.92 105.31
CA GLN A 287 -15.90 29.19 105.86
C GLN A 287 -17.03 30.08 106.39
N GLU A 288 -18.21 30.07 105.76
CA GLU A 288 -19.41 30.76 106.27
C GLU A 288 -19.92 30.11 107.56
N ASN A 289 -19.92 28.77 107.64
CA ASN A 289 -20.23 28.04 108.87
C ASN A 289 -19.17 28.28 109.97
N GLU A 290 -17.89 28.33 109.61
CA GLU A 290 -16.78 28.68 110.52
C GLU A 290 -16.94 30.10 111.07
N THR A 291 -17.28 31.06 110.22
CA THR A 291 -17.56 32.45 110.59
C THR A 291 -18.78 32.54 111.50
N THR A 292 -19.86 31.81 111.16
CA THR A 292 -21.07 31.73 112.00
C THR A 292 -20.75 31.17 113.38
N ARG A 293 -19.91 30.14 113.47
CA ARG A 293 -19.43 29.59 114.75
C ARG A 293 -18.57 30.61 115.52
N GLN A 294 -17.72 31.38 114.84
CA GLN A 294 -16.93 32.44 115.46
C GLN A 294 -17.82 33.56 116.01
N THR A 295 -18.81 34.05 115.24
CA THR A 295 -19.77 35.05 115.74
C THR A 295 -20.63 34.52 116.89
N GLN A 296 -20.99 33.23 116.89
CA GLN A 296 -21.65 32.60 118.03
C GLN A 296 -20.74 32.51 119.26
N GLU A 297 -19.43 32.31 119.08
CA GLU A 297 -18.43 32.34 120.15
C GLU A 297 -18.27 33.76 120.72
N GLU A 298 -18.10 34.77 119.87
CA GLU A 298 -18.05 36.19 120.27
C GLU A 298 -19.33 36.62 121.00
N GLN A 299 -20.50 36.18 120.52
CA GLN A 299 -21.79 36.41 121.19
C GLN A 299 -21.82 35.75 122.57
N ARG A 300 -21.33 34.51 122.70
CA ARG A 300 -21.22 33.79 123.99
C ARG A 300 -20.27 34.49 124.95
N GLU A 301 -19.15 35.01 124.45
CA GLU A 301 -18.19 35.81 125.23
C GLU A 301 -18.83 37.13 125.68
N GLN A 302 -19.51 37.87 124.79
CA GLN A 302 -20.23 39.10 125.14
C GLN A 302 -21.34 38.87 126.17
N GLU A 303 -22.11 37.78 126.04
CA GLU A 303 -23.13 37.39 127.01
C GLU A 303 -22.52 37.02 128.37
N THR A 304 -21.35 36.38 128.37
CA THR A 304 -20.58 36.08 129.59
C THR A 304 -20.08 37.37 130.25
N VAL A 305 -19.53 38.32 129.48
CA VAL A 305 -19.12 39.64 129.97
C VAL A 305 -20.31 40.45 130.51
N GLN A 306 -21.45 40.41 129.84
CA GLN A 306 -22.70 41.04 130.31
C GLN A 306 -23.25 40.39 131.60
N ALA A 307 -23.07 39.07 131.77
CA ALA A 307 -23.42 38.39 133.01
C ALA A 307 -22.49 38.81 134.17
N ILE A 308 -21.19 38.99 133.91
CA ILE A 308 -20.22 39.54 134.88
C ILE A 308 -20.61 40.97 135.28
N LEU A 309 -20.85 41.86 134.31
CA LEU A 309 -21.26 43.25 134.58
C LEU A 309 -22.55 43.33 135.42
N LYS A 310 -23.54 42.48 135.13
CA LYS A 310 -24.78 42.41 135.93
C LYS A 310 -24.54 41.89 137.35
N ALA A 311 -23.60 40.95 137.54
CA ALA A 311 -23.20 40.48 138.86
C ALA A 311 -22.45 41.55 139.66
N GLU A 312 -21.57 42.32 139.01
CA GLU A 312 -20.88 43.47 139.61
C GLU A 312 -21.87 44.57 140.01
N GLU A 313 -22.83 44.91 139.13
CA GLU A 313 -23.86 45.92 139.41
C GLU A 313 -24.80 45.48 140.55
N ALA A 314 -25.15 44.18 140.63
CA ALA A 314 -25.89 43.61 141.74
C ALA A 314 -25.09 43.67 143.06
N THR A 315 -23.79 43.41 143.01
CA THR A 315 -22.88 43.51 144.17
C THR A 315 -22.74 44.96 144.65
N GLY A 316 -22.66 45.92 143.72
CA GLY A 316 -22.68 47.36 144.04
C GLY A 316 -23.98 47.80 144.72
N LYS A 317 -25.14 47.33 144.23
CA LYS A 317 -26.46 47.61 144.84
C LYS A 317 -26.62 46.98 146.23
N ALA A 318 -26.07 45.79 146.46
CA ALA A 318 -26.04 45.16 147.78
C ALA A 318 -25.17 45.94 148.78
N ASN A 319 -23.98 46.39 148.38
CA ASN A 319 -23.11 47.21 149.23
C ASN A 319 -23.71 48.59 149.55
N ALA A 320 -24.40 49.22 148.60
CA ALA A 320 -25.12 50.48 148.85
C ALA A 320 -26.25 50.30 149.88
N ALA A 321 -26.99 49.19 149.83
CA ALA A 321 -28.03 48.88 150.81
C ALA A 321 -27.47 48.62 152.22
N ALA A 322 -26.30 47.99 152.33
CA ALA A 322 -25.62 47.74 153.61
C ALA A 322 -25.10 49.04 154.27
N ILE A 323 -24.65 50.03 153.47
CA ILE A 323 -24.21 51.33 153.98
C ILE A 323 -25.40 52.15 154.50
N LEU A 324 -26.51 52.19 153.75
CA LEU A 324 -27.72 52.92 154.14
C LEU A 324 -28.35 52.40 155.45
N ALA A 325 -28.22 51.10 155.74
CA ALA A 325 -28.69 50.48 156.97
C ALA A 325 -27.87 50.92 158.20
N ASN A 326 -26.56 51.10 158.05
CA ASN A 326 -25.67 51.52 159.15
C ASN A 326 -25.81 53.02 159.47
N GLU A 327 -26.00 53.90 158.47
CA GLU A 327 -26.26 55.32 158.73
C GLU A 327 -27.59 55.56 159.47
N LYS A 328 -28.61 54.73 159.24
CA LYS A 328 -29.90 54.82 159.93
C LYS A 328 -29.86 54.33 161.38
N ALA A 329 -28.91 53.47 161.75
CA ALA A 329 -28.69 53.07 163.15
C ALA A 329 -27.99 54.18 163.96
N GLY A 330 -26.94 54.79 163.40
CA GLY A 330 -26.15 55.82 164.11
C GLY A 330 -26.90 57.12 164.45
N LEU A 331 -27.99 57.42 163.73
CA LEU A 331 -28.84 58.58 164.02
C LEU A 331 -29.92 58.32 165.09
N ALA A 332 -30.12 57.06 165.51
CA ALA A 332 -31.04 56.72 166.59
C ALA A 332 -30.40 56.85 167.99
N ASP A 333 -29.15 56.41 168.15
CA ASP A 333 -28.46 56.42 169.45
C ASP A 333 -28.11 57.82 169.96
N ALA A 334 -27.88 58.80 169.06
CA ALA A 334 -27.59 60.19 169.45
C ALA A 334 -28.82 60.98 169.96
N ALA A 335 -30.04 60.52 169.62
CA ALA A 335 -31.29 61.17 170.04
C ALA A 335 -31.81 60.64 171.39
N ALA A 336 -31.56 59.36 171.70
CA ALA A 336 -32.02 58.73 172.96
C ALA A 336 -31.28 59.26 174.20
N GLY A 337 -29.96 59.46 174.13
CA GLY A 337 -29.14 59.83 175.30
C GLY A 337 -29.41 61.23 175.89
N ASN A 338 -30.03 62.14 175.16
CA ASN A 338 -30.17 63.55 175.56
C ASN A 338 -31.54 63.94 176.15
N ALA A 339 -32.55 63.06 176.10
CA ALA A 339 -33.89 63.35 176.64
C ALA A 339 -34.23 62.60 177.95
N ASP A 340 -33.61 61.45 178.22
CA ASP A 340 -33.76 60.73 179.50
C ASP A 340 -33.25 61.55 180.72
N THR A 341 -32.42 62.57 180.48
CA THR A 341 -32.01 63.54 181.50
C THR A 341 -33.12 64.55 181.87
N ALA A 342 -34.16 64.70 181.04
CA ALA A 342 -35.28 65.62 181.26
C ALA A 342 -36.48 64.95 181.97
N ALA A 343 -36.70 63.65 181.77
CA ALA A 343 -37.81 62.92 182.39
C ALA A 343 -37.68 62.75 183.91
N GLY A 344 -36.45 62.69 184.43
CA GLY A 344 -36.17 62.43 185.85
C GLY A 344 -36.45 63.56 186.85
N LYS A 345 -36.92 64.75 186.42
CA LYS A 345 -37.04 65.93 187.30
C LYS A 345 -38.46 66.46 187.59
N THR A 346 -39.49 66.05 186.83
CA THR A 346 -40.82 66.70 186.93
C THR A 346 -41.97 65.75 187.26
N SER A 347 -41.71 64.47 187.51
CA SER A 347 -42.67 63.58 188.18
C SER A 347 -43.03 64.06 189.61
N THR A 348 -42.19 64.93 190.19
CA THR A 348 -42.47 65.67 191.44
C THR A 348 -43.57 66.74 191.32
N ALA A 349 -44.00 67.12 190.11
CA ALA A 349 -45.06 68.12 189.91
C ALA A 349 -46.48 67.54 189.82
N ILE A 350 -46.62 66.21 189.77
CA ILE A 350 -47.90 65.50 189.62
C ILE A 350 -48.89 65.80 190.76
N THR A 351 -48.42 66.24 191.94
CA THR A 351 -49.26 66.35 193.15
C THR A 351 -50.06 67.66 193.30
N ASN A 352 -49.80 68.71 192.50
CA ASN A 352 -50.36 70.05 192.78
C ASN A 352 -51.47 70.56 191.85
N ALA A 353 -51.53 70.14 190.57
CA ALA A 353 -52.43 70.77 189.59
C ALA A 353 -53.82 70.11 189.46
N GLU A 354 -54.00 68.87 189.92
CA GLU A 354 -55.32 68.20 189.92
C GLU A 354 -56.34 68.91 190.85
N ASN A 355 -55.87 69.78 191.73
CA ASN A 355 -56.69 70.67 192.55
C ASN A 355 -57.03 72.03 191.89
N ALA A 356 -56.55 72.30 190.67
CA ALA A 356 -56.76 73.59 189.97
C ALA A 356 -58.05 73.66 189.11
N THR A 357 -58.97 72.70 189.31
CA THR A 357 -60.43 72.93 189.21
C THR A 357 -60.95 73.04 187.75
N LYS A 358 -61.85 72.18 187.25
CA LYS A 358 -63.26 72.06 187.67
C LYS A 358 -64.04 73.40 187.65
N ALA A 359 -63.47 74.46 187.04
CA ALA A 359 -63.89 75.87 187.19
C ALA A 359 -64.31 76.59 185.89
N ALA A 360 -64.20 75.98 184.71
CA ALA A 360 -64.42 76.68 183.43
C ALA A 360 -65.27 75.90 182.42
N ASN A 361 -66.31 75.22 182.90
CA ASN A 361 -67.21 74.37 182.10
C ASN A 361 -68.19 75.16 181.20
N ASP A 362 -67.98 76.47 181.01
CA ASP A 362 -69.03 77.43 180.59
C ASP A 362 -68.78 78.15 179.24
N ALA A 363 -67.69 77.87 178.51
CA ALA A 363 -67.33 78.58 177.26
C ALA A 363 -67.88 77.92 175.97
N ALA A 364 -69.15 77.51 175.99
CA ALA A 364 -69.76 76.64 174.97
C ALA A 364 -70.22 77.33 173.64
N SER A 365 -70.86 76.53 172.76
CA SER A 365 -71.97 76.96 171.88
C SER A 365 -71.74 77.69 170.52
N ALA A 366 -70.54 77.81 169.96
CA ALA A 366 -70.30 78.78 168.86
C ALA A 366 -70.54 78.37 167.38
N ALA A 367 -70.14 77.18 166.88
CA ALA A 367 -69.64 77.07 165.48
C ALA A 367 -70.41 76.22 164.42
N ASN A 368 -71.72 75.98 164.56
CA ASN A 368 -72.52 75.12 163.65
C ASN A 368 -72.88 75.75 162.25
N ALA A 369 -71.96 76.43 161.54
CA ALA A 369 -72.34 77.39 160.48
C ALA A 369 -71.94 77.12 159.00
N ALA A 370 -70.95 76.29 158.67
CA ALA A 370 -70.21 76.42 157.38
C ALA A 370 -70.65 75.55 156.16
N LYS A 371 -71.81 74.89 156.17
CA LYS A 371 -72.18 73.80 155.22
C LYS A 371 -72.64 74.23 153.79
N LYS A 372 -72.55 75.51 153.36
CA LYS A 372 -73.48 76.05 152.32
C LYS A 372 -72.94 76.39 150.90
N ASN A 373 -71.64 76.33 150.59
CA ASN A 373 -71.05 77.28 149.63
C ASN A 373 -70.40 76.80 148.29
N ALA A 374 -70.54 75.55 147.81
CA ALA A 374 -69.72 75.06 146.67
C ALA A 374 -70.44 74.52 145.41
N ASP A 375 -71.77 74.52 145.34
CA ASP A 375 -72.52 73.99 144.17
C ASP A 375 -72.54 74.93 142.94
N ASP A 376 -71.95 76.13 143.02
CA ASP A 376 -72.16 77.24 142.04
C ASP A 376 -71.25 77.22 140.78
N ALA A 377 -70.18 76.42 140.73
CA ALA A 377 -69.13 76.58 139.70
C ALA A 377 -69.44 75.96 138.32
N THR A 378 -70.44 75.11 138.21
CA THR A 378 -70.74 74.26 137.03
C THR A 378 -71.25 75.04 135.79
N GLY A 379 -71.59 76.33 135.91
CA GLY A 379 -72.44 77.01 134.93
C GLY A 379 -71.81 77.76 133.74
N LYS A 380 -70.48 77.87 133.59
CA LYS A 380 -69.90 79.06 132.88
C LYS A 380 -69.08 78.91 131.58
N ALA A 381 -68.89 77.72 130.99
CA ALA A 381 -68.07 77.59 129.76
C ALA A 381 -68.75 76.93 128.55
N THR A 382 -70.00 76.47 128.69
CA THR A 382 -70.80 75.86 127.60
C THR A 382 -70.89 76.74 126.34
N SER A 383 -70.75 78.06 126.45
CA SER A 383 -70.82 79.03 125.34
C SER A 383 -69.62 79.05 124.40
N ALA A 384 -68.52 78.35 124.68
CA ALA A 384 -67.36 78.30 123.78
C ALA A 384 -67.55 77.30 122.60
N ALA A 385 -68.56 76.42 122.68
CA ALA A 385 -68.78 75.34 121.72
C ALA A 385 -69.35 75.80 120.36
N ASP A 386 -70.04 76.94 120.30
CA ASP A 386 -70.88 77.27 119.15
C ASP A 386 -70.12 77.88 117.95
N LEU A 387 -68.89 78.40 118.14
CA LEU A 387 -68.17 79.14 117.09
C LEU A 387 -67.24 78.30 116.20
N ALA A 388 -66.79 77.14 116.66
CA ALA A 388 -65.87 76.29 115.88
C ALA A 388 -66.59 75.43 114.83
N THR A 389 -67.86 75.13 115.07
CA THR A 389 -68.71 74.20 114.31
C THR A 389 -68.91 74.61 112.85
N GLU A 390 -68.80 75.90 112.51
CA GLU A 390 -68.96 76.38 111.13
C GLU A 390 -67.75 76.05 110.23
N LYS A 391 -66.53 75.91 110.79
CA LYS A 391 -65.34 75.53 110.02
C LYS A 391 -65.28 74.04 109.66
N ALA A 392 -66.19 73.21 110.19
CA ALA A 392 -66.25 71.77 109.95
C ALA A 392 -66.86 71.37 108.58
N GLY A 393 -67.49 72.30 107.86
CA GLY A 393 -68.31 71.95 106.67
C GLY A 393 -67.55 71.56 105.40
N LEU A 394 -66.38 72.15 105.12
CA LEU A 394 -65.77 72.09 103.77
C LEU A 394 -64.58 71.11 103.63
N ALA A 395 -63.91 70.73 104.72
CA ALA A 395 -62.79 69.78 104.67
C ALA A 395 -63.25 68.31 104.63
N SER A 396 -64.37 68.01 105.29
CA SER A 396 -64.87 66.64 105.53
C SER A 396 -65.34 65.90 104.27
N ALA A 397 -65.71 66.63 103.20
CA ALA A 397 -66.16 66.02 101.95
C ALA A 397 -65.02 65.41 101.11
N ALA A 398 -63.81 65.98 101.17
CA ALA A 398 -62.69 65.55 100.34
C ALA A 398 -61.95 64.32 100.90
N ALA A 399 -61.85 64.20 102.23
CA ALA A 399 -61.21 63.04 102.87
C ALA A 399 -62.02 61.75 102.72
N THR A 400 -63.35 61.83 102.91
CA THR A 400 -64.26 60.67 102.88
C THR A 400 -64.22 59.89 101.56
N ALA A 401 -63.93 60.55 100.43
CA ALA A 401 -63.77 59.90 99.14
C ALA A 401 -62.49 59.03 99.04
N ALA A 402 -61.43 59.37 99.78
CA ALA A 402 -60.18 58.61 99.81
C ALA A 402 -60.29 57.36 100.71
N ASP A 403 -60.96 57.48 101.87
CA ASP A 403 -61.17 56.34 102.77
C ASP A 403 -62.09 55.27 102.15
N THR A 404 -63.10 55.68 101.36
CA THR A 404 -63.99 54.75 100.65
C THR A 404 -63.25 53.79 99.70
N ALA A 405 -62.16 54.22 99.07
CA ALA A 405 -61.35 53.36 98.19
C ALA A 405 -60.50 52.35 98.98
N LYS A 406 -60.06 52.72 100.18
CA LYS A 406 -59.26 51.89 101.10
C LYS A 406 -60.11 50.82 101.78
N ASP A 407 -61.32 51.17 102.23
CA ASP A 407 -62.22 50.23 102.90
C ASP A 407 -62.76 49.14 101.97
N ASN A 408 -62.85 49.38 100.67
CA ASN A 408 -63.20 48.33 99.69
C ASN A 408 -62.13 47.22 99.61
N ALA A 409 -60.84 47.56 99.75
CA ALA A 409 -59.74 46.57 99.79
C ALA A 409 -59.70 45.80 101.13
N VAL A 410 -60.07 46.46 102.23
CA VAL A 410 -60.22 45.82 103.55
C VAL A 410 -61.44 44.89 103.58
N THR A 411 -62.55 45.29 102.96
CA THR A 411 -63.80 44.52 102.88
C THR A 411 -63.61 43.21 102.10
N ALA A 412 -62.84 43.23 101.00
CA ALA A 412 -62.49 42.01 100.26
C ALA A 412 -61.71 40.99 101.12
N THR A 413 -60.84 41.48 102.00
CA THR A 413 -60.05 40.64 102.94
C THR A 413 -60.90 40.15 104.11
N GLY A 414 -61.79 40.98 104.65
CA GLY A 414 -62.68 40.62 105.77
C GLY A 414 -63.77 39.60 105.40
N ASN A 415 -64.26 39.62 104.16
CA ASN A 415 -65.23 38.65 103.67
C ASN A 415 -64.67 37.22 103.61
N ALA A 416 -63.37 37.06 103.32
CA ALA A 416 -62.71 35.75 103.31
C ALA A 416 -62.69 35.11 104.71
N ASN A 417 -62.33 35.88 105.75
CA ASN A 417 -62.30 35.39 107.13
C ASN A 417 -63.72 35.16 107.69
N THR A 418 -64.69 36.02 107.35
CA THR A 418 -66.09 35.85 107.76
C THR A 418 -66.75 34.62 107.16
N ALA A 419 -66.33 34.19 105.96
CA ALA A 419 -66.79 32.94 105.35
C ALA A 419 -66.27 31.70 106.11
N THR A 420 -65.03 31.76 106.60
CA THR A 420 -64.42 30.69 107.41
C THR A 420 -65.12 30.51 108.77
N ASP A 421 -65.43 31.61 109.47
CA ASP A 421 -66.12 31.53 110.77
C ASP A 421 -67.58 31.06 110.64
N ARG A 422 -68.26 31.39 109.53
CA ARG A 422 -69.60 30.85 109.22
C ARG A 422 -69.59 29.35 108.94
N ALA A 423 -68.51 28.79 108.39
CA ALA A 423 -68.37 27.35 108.20
C ALA A 423 -68.25 26.61 109.54
N ASN A 424 -67.53 27.18 110.51
CA ASN A 424 -67.40 26.61 111.84
C ASN A 424 -68.70 26.73 112.67
N ALA A 425 -69.42 27.85 112.57
CA ALA A 425 -70.73 28.02 113.21
C ALA A 425 -71.86 27.16 112.59
N ALA A 426 -71.70 26.72 111.33
CA ALA A 426 -72.60 25.76 110.69
C ALA A 426 -72.36 24.31 111.19
N ALA A 427 -71.12 23.95 111.53
CA ALA A 427 -70.79 22.63 112.06
C ALA A 427 -71.42 22.37 113.44
N GLU A 428 -71.46 23.36 114.34
CA GLU A 428 -72.04 23.19 115.67
C GLU A 428 -73.58 23.11 115.69
N ASN A 429 -74.27 23.65 114.68
CA ASN A 429 -75.72 23.48 114.52
C ASN A 429 -76.12 22.20 113.76
N ALA A 430 -75.18 21.57 113.04
CA ALA A 430 -75.43 20.34 112.31
C ALA A 430 -75.53 19.07 113.21
N GLU A 431 -75.17 19.15 114.49
CA GLU A 431 -75.28 18.02 115.42
C GLU A 431 -76.68 17.89 116.07
N LYS A 432 -77.59 18.87 115.90
CA LYS A 432 -78.84 18.94 116.69
C LYS A 432 -80.17 19.01 115.92
N ILE A 433 -80.19 18.98 114.59
CA ILE A 433 -81.45 18.91 113.82
C ILE A 433 -81.43 17.73 112.83
N ALA A 434 -82.16 16.67 113.21
CA ALA A 434 -82.67 15.55 112.39
C ALA A 434 -81.61 14.66 111.68
N LYS A 435 -81.47 13.34 111.93
CA LYS A 435 -82.46 12.23 112.02
C LYS A 435 -83.39 12.11 110.80
N GLY A 436 -83.05 11.20 109.89
CA GLY A 436 -83.86 10.74 108.74
C GLY A 436 -83.56 11.51 107.44
N PHE A 437 -83.34 10.90 106.28
CA PHE A 437 -83.52 9.50 105.82
C PHE A 437 -82.44 9.09 104.78
N GLN A 438 -82.46 7.81 104.36
CA GLN A 438 -81.58 7.17 103.34
C GLN A 438 -81.88 7.68 101.89
N SER A 439 -81.26 7.26 100.77
CA SER A 439 -80.56 6.01 100.37
C SER A 439 -79.85 6.16 99.01
N ASP A 440 -78.76 5.40 98.78
CA ASP A 440 -78.25 4.75 97.54
C ASP A 440 -78.17 5.57 96.20
N TRP A 441 -77.41 5.19 95.17
CA TRP A 441 -77.78 4.17 94.18
C TRP A 441 -76.55 3.66 93.39
N ASN A 442 -76.51 2.33 93.19
CA ASN A 442 -75.65 1.61 92.26
C ASN A 442 -76.56 1.04 91.17
N VAL A 443 -76.31 1.31 89.89
CA VAL A 443 -77.23 0.91 88.80
C VAL A 443 -76.50 0.41 87.57
N ALA A 444 -76.92 -0.76 87.09
CA ALA A 444 -76.53 -1.34 85.81
C ALA A 444 -77.72 -1.33 84.82
N ASP A 445 -78.35 -0.17 84.66
CA ASP A 445 -79.52 0.04 83.78
C ASP A 445 -79.21 1.11 82.71
N PRO A 446 -79.37 0.83 81.40
CA PRO A 446 -79.16 1.78 80.30
C PRO A 446 -80.13 2.98 80.23
N SER A 447 -81.00 3.19 81.22
CA SER A 447 -82.11 4.14 81.19
C SER A 447 -81.90 5.42 82.04
N ASP A 448 -80.74 5.57 82.70
CA ASP A 448 -80.43 6.69 83.60
C ASP A 448 -79.90 7.94 82.86
N PRO A 449 -80.38 9.16 83.16
CA PRO A 449 -79.97 10.40 82.49
C PRO A 449 -78.50 10.83 82.67
N ASN A 450 -77.69 10.18 83.53
CA ASN A 450 -76.27 10.49 83.71
C ASN A 450 -75.28 9.62 82.89
N TYR A 451 -75.75 8.88 81.88
CA TYR A 451 -74.92 8.04 81.01
C TYR A 451 -74.46 8.75 79.71
N ILE A 452 -73.14 8.79 79.41
CA ILE A 452 -72.55 9.46 78.21
C ILE A 452 -71.54 8.56 77.46
N LYS A 453 -71.46 8.68 76.12
CA LYS A 453 -71.06 7.63 75.16
C LYS A 453 -70.34 8.16 73.88
N ASN A 454 -69.52 7.32 73.20
CA ASN A 454 -68.84 7.47 71.86
C ASN A 454 -67.44 8.19 71.84
N LYS A 455 -66.49 8.03 70.88
CA LYS A 455 -66.49 7.72 69.41
C LYS A 455 -65.20 6.98 68.86
N PRO A 456 -65.13 6.55 67.55
CA PRO A 456 -64.09 5.63 66.99
C PRO A 456 -63.42 5.95 65.58
N GLU A 457 -62.42 5.14 65.13
CA GLU A 457 -62.13 4.57 63.73
C GLU A 457 -61.65 5.40 62.47
N ILE A 458 -60.89 4.95 61.40
CA ILE A 458 -60.01 3.75 61.09
C ILE A 458 -58.65 3.92 60.25
N PRO A 459 -58.51 3.94 58.87
CA PRO A 459 -57.57 3.01 58.14
C PRO A 459 -56.61 3.42 56.93
N THR A 460 -55.48 2.68 56.77
CA THR A 460 -54.68 2.09 55.59
C THR A 460 -54.53 2.66 54.13
N LEU A 461 -53.37 2.42 53.45
CA LEU A 461 -53.20 1.70 52.12
C LEU A 461 -51.74 1.60 51.55
N ALA A 462 -51.51 0.86 50.43
CA ALA A 462 -50.20 0.53 49.79
C ALA A 462 -50.20 0.56 48.23
N SER A 463 -49.04 0.64 47.54
CA SER A 463 -48.90 0.59 46.04
C SER A 463 -47.46 0.26 45.52
N ALA A 464 -47.28 0.07 44.19
CA ALA A 464 -46.07 -0.41 43.49
C ALA A 464 -45.51 0.57 42.38
N PRO A 465 -44.84 0.12 41.29
CA PRO A 465 -43.51 0.57 40.81
C PRO A 465 -43.48 1.89 39.99
N GLY A 466 -42.27 2.41 39.66
CA GLY A 466 -42.12 3.72 38.99
C GLY A 466 -41.00 3.90 37.94
N ALA A 467 -41.22 4.93 37.11
CA ALA A 467 -40.33 5.70 36.23
C ALA A 467 -39.50 5.02 35.12
N ASP A 468 -38.65 4.03 35.40
CA ASP A 468 -37.43 3.79 34.57
C ASP A 468 -37.46 2.54 33.66
N THR A 469 -38.64 2.11 33.19
CA THR A 469 -38.83 0.85 32.42
C THR A 469 -39.69 1.00 31.18
N LEU A 470 -39.19 0.51 30.04
CA LEU A 470 -39.93 0.36 28.77
C LEU A 470 -40.54 -1.04 28.69
N SER A 471 -41.85 -1.14 28.47
CA SER A 471 -42.57 -2.41 28.30
C SER A 471 -43.14 -2.54 26.89
N TYR A 472 -42.83 -3.61 26.17
CA TYR A 472 -43.47 -3.92 24.89
C TYR A 472 -43.93 -5.39 24.84
N VAL A 473 -44.96 -5.68 24.06
CA VAL A 473 -45.47 -7.04 23.87
C VAL A 473 -44.98 -7.58 22.53
N ASN A 474 -44.32 -8.73 22.56
CA ASN A 474 -43.79 -9.35 21.34
C ASN A 474 -44.88 -10.13 20.58
N ALA A 475 -44.54 -10.62 19.37
CA ALA A 475 -45.47 -11.38 18.52
C ALA A 475 -45.95 -12.73 19.12
N ALA A 476 -45.39 -13.17 20.25
CA ALA A 476 -45.84 -14.33 21.03
C ALA A 476 -46.73 -13.94 22.22
N GLY A 477 -47.16 -12.68 22.33
CA GLY A 477 -48.06 -12.21 23.40
C GLY A 477 -47.40 -12.03 24.76
N THR A 478 -46.06 -12.09 24.84
CA THR A 478 -45.31 -11.94 26.09
C THR A 478 -44.81 -10.50 26.25
N THR A 479 -45.06 -9.89 27.41
CA THR A 479 -44.48 -8.59 27.76
C THR A 479 -42.99 -8.74 28.07
N VAL A 480 -42.15 -8.03 27.32
CA VAL A 480 -40.71 -7.89 27.54
C VAL A 480 -40.47 -6.48 28.09
N ASN A 481 -39.70 -6.39 29.18
CA ASN A 481 -39.36 -5.13 29.81
C ASN A 481 -37.87 -4.84 29.61
N PHE A 482 -37.54 -3.67 29.10
CA PHE A 482 -36.18 -3.12 29.03
C PHE A 482 -36.01 -2.00 30.07
N ARG A 483 -34.81 -1.89 30.61
CA ARG A 483 -34.35 -0.82 31.50
C ARG A 483 -33.28 0.01 30.80
N ILE A 484 -33.10 1.25 31.26
CA ILE A 484 -31.95 2.06 30.87
C ILE A 484 -30.67 1.27 31.19
N GLY A 485 -29.85 1.04 30.17
CA GLY A 485 -28.64 0.22 30.20
C GLY A 485 -28.72 -1.13 29.49
N ASP A 486 -29.91 -1.63 29.12
CA ASP A 486 -30.06 -2.90 28.42
C ASP A 486 -29.64 -2.81 26.94
N GLU A 487 -29.07 -3.90 26.39
CA GLU A 487 -28.57 -3.97 25.02
C GLU A 487 -29.41 -4.90 24.14
N VAL A 488 -29.68 -4.46 22.91
CA VAL A 488 -30.36 -5.22 21.84
C VAL A 488 -29.45 -5.36 20.61
N ARG A 489 -29.59 -6.46 19.89
CA ARG A 489 -28.79 -6.78 18.70
C ARG A 489 -29.67 -6.72 17.45
N VAL A 490 -29.29 -5.88 16.49
CA VAL A 490 -30.00 -5.68 15.22
C VAL A 490 -29.13 -6.18 14.07
N LEU A 491 -29.73 -6.61 12.96
CA LEU A 491 -29.03 -7.02 11.75
C LEU A 491 -29.18 -5.91 10.70
N GLU A 492 -28.09 -5.24 10.34
CA GLU A 492 -28.04 -4.16 9.35
C GLU A 492 -27.00 -4.47 8.28
N ASP A 493 -27.35 -4.33 6.99
CA ASP A 493 -26.50 -4.61 5.83
C ASP A 493 -25.76 -5.97 5.82
N GLY A 494 -26.25 -6.94 6.61
CA GLY A 494 -25.70 -8.29 6.73
C GLY A 494 -24.77 -8.50 7.94
N GLU A 495 -24.44 -7.45 8.70
CA GLU A 495 -23.71 -7.53 9.96
C GLU A 495 -24.62 -7.25 11.16
N TYR A 496 -24.20 -7.70 12.34
CA TYR A 496 -24.97 -7.53 13.57
C TYR A 496 -24.40 -6.41 14.43
N VAL A 497 -25.19 -5.36 14.62
CA VAL A 497 -24.85 -4.17 15.42
C VAL A 497 -25.56 -4.24 16.78
N PHE A 498 -24.93 -3.71 17.83
CA PHE A 498 -25.46 -3.70 19.19
C PHE A 498 -25.84 -2.28 19.62
N TYR A 499 -27.03 -2.13 20.21
CA TYR A 499 -27.58 -0.86 20.66
C TYR A 499 -28.01 -0.93 22.12
N LYS A 500 -27.65 0.08 22.91
CA LYS A 500 -27.95 0.20 24.34
C LYS A 500 -29.03 1.24 24.58
N LEU A 501 -30.03 0.93 25.41
CA LEU A 501 -31.06 1.88 25.84
C LEU A 501 -30.42 2.92 26.77
N TYR A 502 -30.32 4.17 26.33
CA TYR A 502 -29.62 5.22 27.05
C TYR A 502 -30.55 6.15 27.84
N ASP A 503 -31.75 6.43 27.33
CA ASP A 503 -32.73 7.31 27.99
C ASP A 503 -34.18 6.87 27.70
N LEU A 504 -35.08 7.18 28.64
CA LEU A 504 -36.51 6.89 28.59
C LEU A 504 -37.36 8.09 29.04
N ALA A 505 -37.13 9.25 28.45
CA ALA A 505 -37.89 10.46 28.75
C ALA A 505 -39.27 10.47 28.06
N GLY A 506 -40.35 10.66 28.82
CA GLY A 506 -41.69 10.95 28.28
C GLY A 506 -42.36 9.81 27.49
N GLY A 507 -41.89 8.56 27.64
CA GLY A 507 -42.37 7.40 26.87
C GLY A 507 -41.61 7.14 25.58
N VAL A 508 -40.61 7.96 25.26
CA VAL A 508 -39.72 7.80 24.11
C VAL A 508 -38.45 7.08 24.55
N ALA A 509 -37.99 6.10 23.76
CA ALA A 509 -36.79 5.32 24.04
C ALA A 509 -35.63 5.72 23.12
N SER A 510 -34.51 6.16 23.70
CA SER A 510 -33.30 6.58 22.99
C SER A 510 -32.24 5.49 23.02
N TRP A 511 -31.78 5.03 21.86
CA TRP A 511 -30.82 3.93 21.73
C TRP A 511 -29.48 4.41 21.15
N GLN A 512 -28.37 3.88 21.65
CA GLN A 512 -27.01 4.26 21.26
C GLN A 512 -26.19 3.03 20.82
N GLU A 513 -25.46 3.14 19.71
CA GLU A 513 -24.56 2.07 19.23
C GLU A 513 -23.38 1.84 20.19
N THR A 514 -23.11 0.59 20.56
CA THR A 514 -22.00 0.22 21.46
C THR A 514 -20.71 -0.09 20.69
N GLY A 515 -20.11 0.94 20.08
CA GLY A 515 -18.83 0.79 19.36
C GLY A 515 -18.12 2.08 18.97
N SER A 516 -18.84 3.15 18.66
CA SER A 516 -18.26 4.48 18.39
C SER A 516 -19.05 5.57 19.10
N GLY A 517 -18.36 6.63 19.58
CA GLY A 517 -18.95 7.73 20.37
C GLY A 517 -19.81 8.71 19.58
N THR A 518 -20.54 8.23 18.58
CA THR A 518 -21.29 9.04 17.61
C THR A 518 -22.73 8.55 17.54
N ALA A 519 -23.69 9.39 17.94
CA ALA A 519 -25.10 9.11 17.72
C ALA A 519 -25.40 9.10 16.21
N LEU A 520 -26.11 8.09 15.72
CA LEU A 520 -26.39 7.92 14.29
C LEU A 520 -27.28 9.05 13.74
N PRO A 521 -26.87 9.74 12.66
CA PRO A 521 -27.75 10.57 11.86
C PRO A 521 -28.45 9.72 10.79
N GLY A 522 -29.18 8.67 11.20
CA GLY A 522 -29.81 7.70 10.29
C GLY A 522 -30.74 6.70 10.99
N ASN A 523 -31.73 6.18 10.27
CA ASN A 523 -32.77 5.31 10.81
C ASN A 523 -32.33 3.84 10.83
N ILE A 524 -32.61 3.15 11.93
CA ILE A 524 -32.45 1.69 12.10
C ILE A 524 -33.78 1.00 11.76
N TYR A 525 -33.74 -0.13 11.04
CA TYR A 525 -34.95 -0.84 10.60
C TYR A 525 -35.09 -2.23 11.25
N LEU A 526 -36.21 -2.48 11.93
CA LEU A 526 -36.59 -3.82 12.42
C LEU A 526 -37.89 -4.28 11.74
N GLN A 527 -37.78 -5.18 10.75
CA GLN A 527 -38.93 -5.71 10.02
C GLN A 527 -39.45 -7.01 10.65
N GLY A 528 -40.74 -7.01 11.02
CA GLY A 528 -41.39 -8.12 11.73
C GLY A 528 -42.31 -8.98 10.84
N ALA A 529 -43.29 -9.60 11.50
CA ALA A 529 -44.39 -10.38 10.90
C ALA A 529 -45.73 -9.75 11.34
N ASN A 530 -46.80 -9.66 10.52
CA ASN A 530 -47.04 -10.26 9.22
C ASN A 530 -48.08 -9.47 8.40
N TYR A 531 -47.97 -9.57 7.06
CA TYR A 531 -49.00 -9.43 6.02
C TYR A 531 -50.11 -8.36 6.10
N TYR A 532 -50.10 -7.53 5.04
CA TYR A 532 -51.05 -6.49 4.62
C TYR A 532 -50.91 -5.12 5.30
N ASN A 533 -50.30 -4.22 4.52
CA ASN A 533 -49.89 -2.84 4.80
C ASN A 533 -48.62 -2.73 5.68
N ASP A 534 -47.58 -2.18 5.05
CA ASP A 534 -46.24 -1.98 5.60
C ASP A 534 -46.28 -1.07 6.83
N SER A 535 -46.45 -1.69 7.99
CA SER A 535 -46.54 -1.03 9.29
C SER A 535 -45.15 -0.64 9.80
N VAL A 536 -44.44 0.16 9.01
CA VAL A 536 -43.22 0.84 9.43
C VAL A 536 -43.64 1.96 10.38
N ILE A 537 -43.48 1.74 11.68
CA ILE A 537 -43.52 2.83 12.66
C ILE A 537 -42.22 3.62 12.47
N ILE A 538 -42.29 4.66 11.64
CA ILE A 538 -41.17 5.56 11.35
C ILE A 538 -40.99 6.49 12.55
N ILE A 539 -40.04 6.17 13.43
CA ILE A 539 -39.55 7.10 14.46
C ILE A 539 -38.64 8.11 13.75
N LYS A 540 -39.24 9.13 13.13
CA LYS A 540 -38.50 10.26 12.58
C LYS A 540 -38.08 11.19 13.72
N GLU A 541 -36.85 11.68 13.64
CA GLU A 541 -36.33 12.75 14.51
C GLU A 541 -36.32 12.43 16.02
N GLY A 542 -36.13 11.16 16.40
CA GLY A 542 -35.84 10.79 17.78
C GLY A 542 -37.03 10.87 18.75
N TYR A 543 -38.26 10.94 18.26
CA TYR A 543 -39.48 10.91 19.08
C TYR A 543 -40.45 9.83 18.62
N ILE A 544 -40.75 8.90 19.53
CA ILE A 544 -41.91 8.01 19.41
C ILE A 544 -43.16 8.87 19.70
N GLN A 545 -44.19 8.76 18.87
CA GLN A 545 -45.58 9.09 19.24
C GLN A 545 -46.37 7.81 19.44
#